data_AF-L7FMJ6-F1
#
_entry.id   AF-L7FMJ6-F1
#
_cell.length_a   1.000
_cell.length_b   1.000
_cell.length_c   1.000
_cell.angle_alpha   90.00
_cell.angle_beta   90.00
_cell.angle_gamma   90.00
#
_symmetry.space_group_name_H-M   'P 1'
#
loop_
_entity.id
_entity.type
_entity.pdbx_description
1 polymer ?
#
loop_
_entity_poly.entity_id
_entity_poly.type
_entity_poly.pdbx_seq_one_letter_code
_entity_poly.pdbx_strand_id
1 'polypeptide(L)'
;MVFIIFVLLVLTSGYQCDCTQINSSINNGFSPSKCTFFSNTRSYCFNNYFNFSTRILNFENVNILQNMEFTNNGDKYWQNIHKSTLFENVSLIISCPLHFNNTLNIESGAVINVINNKTIFGLFSEAGNLNITNPELNKPRIILWNSTYIHLNKNITGRPDFQILNPNGNTKCFDVFSLNNQNNLDVYITTTDHISSLMFEYSYNFTDGKGYLISNKKMIRFCPNGIQLDTNVICTLKKEMYTNDSPTTMEGDFDYPHCPCNSDSTVNCRLKFSEMFDLYNMSDFDILNTELLVDRNIKVTNLKRVKQVTINDDTKLDISAHFDNMIFSFSFGVLENGVYGNK
;
A
#
# COMPACT_ATOMS: atom_id res chain seq x y z
N MET A 1 10.44 -46.17 -0.99
CA MET A 1 11.48 -45.29 -1.57
C MET A 1 10.96 -44.48 -2.75
N VAL A 2 10.32 -45.11 -3.76
CA VAL A 2 9.72 -44.41 -4.92
C VAL A 2 8.67 -43.36 -4.53
N PHE A 3 7.84 -43.64 -3.52
CA PHE A 3 6.82 -42.70 -3.02
C PHE A 3 7.42 -41.44 -2.35
N ILE A 4 8.55 -41.59 -1.65
CA ILE A 4 9.28 -40.48 -1.01
C ILE A 4 9.94 -39.59 -2.06
N ILE A 5 10.48 -40.19 -3.14
CA ILE A 5 11.06 -39.47 -4.27
C ILE A 5 9.98 -38.69 -5.03
N PHE A 6 8.80 -39.26 -5.21
CA PHE A 6 7.68 -38.57 -5.87
C PHE A 6 7.14 -37.40 -5.03
N VAL A 7 7.01 -37.59 -3.71
CA VAL A 7 6.62 -36.51 -2.78
C VAL A 7 7.70 -35.42 -2.71
N LEU A 8 8.98 -35.77 -2.71
CA LEU A 8 10.08 -34.80 -2.81
C LEU A 8 10.06 -34.05 -4.15
N LEU A 9 9.87 -34.73 -5.29
CA LEU A 9 9.80 -34.11 -6.61
C LEU A 9 8.65 -33.09 -6.74
N VAL A 10 7.47 -33.42 -6.18
CA VAL A 10 6.31 -32.52 -6.15
C VAL A 10 6.51 -31.37 -5.14
N LEU A 11 7.25 -31.59 -4.05
CA LEU A 11 7.61 -30.53 -3.10
C LEU A 11 8.77 -29.64 -3.58
N THR A 12 9.58 -30.10 -4.53
CA THR A 12 10.74 -29.35 -5.09
C THR A 12 10.48 -28.74 -6.47
N SER A 13 9.26 -28.82 -7.02
CA SER A 13 8.92 -28.10 -8.25
C SER A 13 8.77 -26.61 -7.96
N GLY A 14 9.89 -25.95 -7.67
CA GLY A 14 9.98 -24.50 -7.61
C GLY A 14 9.69 -23.90 -8.98
N TYR A 15 9.15 -22.69 -8.97
CA TYR A 15 8.90 -21.93 -10.20
C TYR A 15 10.21 -21.74 -10.99
N GLN A 16 10.24 -22.13 -12.27
CA GLN A 16 11.43 -22.05 -13.11
C GLN A 16 11.31 -20.92 -14.14
N CYS A 17 12.19 -19.94 -14.06
CA CYS A 17 12.35 -18.92 -15.11
C CYS A 17 13.39 -19.34 -16.16
N ASP A 18 13.31 -18.75 -17.34
CA ASP A 18 14.32 -18.88 -18.39
C ASP A 18 15.66 -18.28 -17.96
N CYS A 19 15.59 -17.22 -17.15
CA CYS A 19 16.71 -16.41 -16.73
C CYS A 19 16.68 -16.17 -15.23
N THR A 20 17.80 -16.38 -14.55
CA THR A 20 18.00 -16.04 -13.14
C THR A 20 19.11 -15.02 -13.02
N GLN A 21 18.92 -14.00 -12.19
CA GLN A 21 19.97 -12.99 -11.99
C GLN A 21 21.29 -13.61 -11.48
N ILE A 22 22.41 -13.06 -11.94
CA ILE A 22 23.73 -13.38 -11.39
C ILE A 22 24.08 -12.25 -10.42
N ASN A 23 24.16 -12.55 -9.13
CA ASN A 23 24.40 -11.55 -8.07
C ASN A 23 23.38 -10.38 -8.14
N SER A 24 23.78 -9.18 -7.74
CA SER A 24 22.88 -8.05 -7.45
C SER A 24 22.98 -6.87 -8.43
N SER A 25 23.58 -7.06 -9.61
CA SER A 25 23.77 -5.96 -10.57
C SER A 25 23.60 -6.43 -11.99
N ILE A 26 23.02 -5.57 -12.83
CA ILE A 26 22.87 -5.87 -14.24
C ILE A 26 24.19 -6.14 -14.97
N ASN A 27 25.30 -5.57 -14.52
CA ASN A 27 26.61 -5.78 -15.14
C ASN A 27 27.11 -7.22 -15.02
N ASN A 28 26.60 -7.97 -14.04
CA ASN A 28 26.90 -9.38 -13.87
C ASN A 28 26.08 -10.26 -14.82
N GLY A 29 25.01 -9.73 -15.39
CA GLY A 29 24.11 -10.41 -16.30
C GLY A 29 23.18 -11.42 -15.64
N PHE A 30 22.72 -12.38 -16.44
CA PHE A 30 21.77 -13.41 -16.06
C PHE A 30 22.29 -14.78 -16.51
N SER A 31 21.92 -15.81 -15.76
CA SER A 31 22.17 -17.20 -16.12
C SER A 31 20.90 -17.79 -16.75
N PRO A 32 21.02 -18.55 -17.86
CA PRO A 32 22.22 -18.75 -18.68
C PRO A 32 22.64 -17.47 -19.41
N SER A 33 23.93 -17.33 -19.79
CA SER A 33 24.50 -16.10 -20.38
C SER A 33 23.76 -15.52 -21.58
N LYS A 34 23.03 -16.36 -22.33
CA LYS A 34 22.12 -15.94 -23.41
C LYS A 34 21.07 -14.92 -22.94
N CYS A 35 20.70 -14.92 -21.66
CA CYS A 35 19.75 -14.02 -21.01
C CYS A 35 20.19 -12.56 -20.89
N THR A 36 21.43 -12.24 -21.28
CA THR A 36 21.93 -10.85 -21.37
C THR A 36 21.29 -10.06 -22.51
N PHE A 37 20.68 -10.75 -23.48
CA PHE A 37 19.83 -10.15 -24.51
C PHE A 37 18.36 -10.17 -24.06
N PHE A 38 17.81 -9.01 -23.71
CA PHE A 38 16.43 -8.87 -23.23
C PHE A 38 15.43 -9.08 -24.36
N SER A 39 15.12 -10.35 -24.64
CA SER A 39 14.07 -10.74 -25.59
C SER A 39 12.68 -10.63 -24.95
N ASN A 40 11.71 -10.26 -25.78
CA ASN A 40 10.27 -10.26 -25.53
C ASN A 40 9.63 -11.64 -25.30
N THR A 41 10.42 -12.69 -25.03
CA THR A 41 9.92 -14.07 -24.85
C THR A 41 10.38 -14.71 -23.55
N ARG A 42 11.26 -14.06 -22.79
CA ARG A 42 11.92 -14.69 -21.64
C ARG A 42 11.31 -14.25 -20.31
N SER A 43 11.29 -15.19 -19.38
CA SER A 43 10.99 -14.97 -17.97
C SER A 43 12.26 -14.77 -17.15
N TYR A 44 12.25 -13.79 -16.25
CA TYR A 44 13.37 -13.42 -15.38
C TYR A 44 12.95 -13.57 -13.92
N CYS A 45 13.68 -14.39 -13.18
CA CYS A 45 13.49 -14.58 -11.75
C CYS A 45 14.48 -13.72 -10.98
N PHE A 46 13.95 -12.91 -10.07
CA PHE A 46 14.72 -12.14 -9.11
C PHE A 46 14.43 -12.68 -7.70
N ASN A 47 15.50 -12.89 -6.95
CA ASN A 47 15.48 -13.53 -5.63
C ASN A 47 16.41 -12.84 -4.62
N ASN A 48 16.89 -11.64 -4.96
CA ASN A 48 17.81 -10.84 -4.17
C ASN A 48 17.80 -9.42 -4.73
N TYR A 49 18.33 -8.47 -3.97
CA TYR A 49 18.56 -7.08 -4.37
C TYR A 49 19.13 -6.97 -5.79
N PHE A 50 18.59 -6.06 -6.60
CA PHE A 50 19.04 -5.86 -7.96
C PHE A 50 19.22 -4.38 -8.31
N ASN A 51 20.39 -4.06 -8.83
CA ASN A 51 20.79 -2.73 -9.22
C ASN A 51 20.86 -2.60 -10.75
N PHE A 52 19.94 -1.80 -11.29
CA PHE A 52 19.90 -1.42 -12.69
C PHE A 52 21.08 -0.51 -13.08
N SER A 53 21.38 -0.47 -14.37
CA SER A 53 22.36 0.47 -14.93
C SER A 53 21.67 1.73 -15.43
N THR A 54 22.47 2.66 -15.94
CA THR A 54 21.99 3.87 -16.63
C THR A 54 21.32 3.59 -17.98
N ARG A 55 21.15 2.32 -18.39
CA ARG A 55 20.46 1.94 -19.62
C ARG A 55 18.98 1.68 -19.34
N ILE A 56 18.13 2.02 -20.31
CA ILE A 56 16.72 1.60 -20.32
C ILE A 56 16.69 0.11 -20.64
N LEU A 57 16.11 -0.68 -19.75
CA LEU A 57 15.87 -2.10 -19.98
C LEU A 57 14.38 -2.36 -20.14
N ASN A 58 14.06 -3.36 -20.96
CA ASN A 58 12.70 -3.84 -21.19
C ASN A 58 12.68 -5.33 -20.87
N PHE A 59 11.93 -5.72 -19.84
CA PHE A 59 11.72 -7.11 -19.48
C PHE A 59 10.34 -7.56 -19.93
N GLU A 60 10.25 -8.77 -20.48
CA GLU A 60 8.96 -9.35 -20.84
C GLU A 60 8.22 -9.85 -19.60
N ASN A 61 8.74 -10.88 -18.94
CA ASN A 61 8.14 -11.44 -17.74
C ASN A 61 9.14 -11.38 -16.58
N VAL A 62 8.72 -10.83 -15.44
CA VAL A 62 9.51 -10.73 -14.22
C VAL A 62 8.78 -11.42 -13.08
N ASN A 63 9.49 -12.29 -12.37
CA ASN A 63 8.99 -12.98 -11.20
C ASN A 63 9.86 -12.62 -9.99
N ILE A 64 9.24 -12.05 -8.96
CA ILE A 64 9.88 -11.67 -7.70
C ILE A 64 9.59 -12.77 -6.68
N LEU A 65 10.60 -13.58 -6.39
CA LEU A 65 10.45 -14.80 -5.60
C LEU A 65 10.78 -14.62 -4.11
N GLN A 66 11.48 -13.54 -3.75
CA GLN A 66 11.94 -13.26 -2.39
C GLN A 66 11.93 -11.76 -2.14
N ASN A 67 11.95 -11.37 -0.86
CA ASN A 67 12.09 -9.97 -0.45
C ASN A 67 13.32 -9.35 -1.10
N MET A 68 13.14 -8.19 -1.75
CA MET A 68 14.24 -7.53 -2.46
C MET A 68 13.97 -6.06 -2.73
N GLU A 69 14.99 -5.36 -3.22
CA GLU A 69 14.90 -3.98 -3.70
C GLU A 69 15.37 -3.88 -5.15
N PHE A 70 14.65 -3.09 -5.93
CA PHE A 70 15.11 -2.56 -7.19
C PHE A 70 15.70 -1.16 -6.99
N THR A 71 16.98 -1.02 -7.36
CA THR A 71 17.73 0.24 -7.32
C THR A 71 18.29 0.58 -8.70
N ASN A 72 18.79 1.80 -8.88
CA ASN A 72 19.52 2.17 -10.10
C ASN A 72 20.75 3.04 -9.75
N ASN A 73 21.83 2.84 -10.49
CA ASN A 73 23.03 3.70 -10.46
C ASN A 73 22.86 5.04 -11.17
N GLY A 74 21.78 5.27 -11.92
CA GLY A 74 21.49 6.53 -12.62
C GLY A 74 20.07 7.04 -12.40
N ASP A 75 19.94 8.37 -12.40
CA ASP A 75 18.81 9.06 -11.76
C ASP A 75 17.57 9.28 -12.66
N LYS A 76 17.52 8.77 -13.90
CA LYS A 76 16.52 9.27 -14.89
C LYS A 76 15.80 8.25 -15.76
N TYR A 77 16.21 6.98 -15.80
CA TYR A 77 15.70 6.05 -16.80
C TYR A 77 14.68 5.07 -16.24
N TRP A 78 13.45 5.14 -16.77
CA TRP A 78 12.39 4.16 -16.55
C TRP A 78 12.85 2.78 -16.98
N GLN A 79 12.80 1.84 -16.03
CA GLN A 79 12.91 0.42 -16.32
C GLN A 79 11.52 -0.11 -16.63
N ASN A 80 11.38 -0.86 -17.72
CA ASN A 80 10.07 -1.28 -18.22
C ASN A 80 9.92 -2.79 -18.02
N ILE A 81 8.82 -3.19 -17.42
CA ILE A 81 8.46 -4.59 -17.21
C ILE A 81 7.08 -4.81 -17.80
N HIS A 82 6.96 -5.71 -18.78
CA HIS A 82 5.69 -5.96 -19.45
C HIS A 82 4.71 -6.71 -18.53
N LYS A 83 5.14 -7.84 -17.97
CA LYS A 83 4.39 -8.63 -16.99
C LYS A 83 5.23 -8.88 -15.75
N SER A 84 4.63 -8.68 -14.59
CA SER A 84 5.28 -8.91 -13.30
C SER A 84 4.40 -9.76 -12.39
N THR A 85 5.03 -10.65 -11.64
CA THR A 85 4.38 -11.41 -10.56
C THR A 85 5.23 -11.32 -9.31
N LEU A 86 4.63 -10.84 -8.22
CA LEU A 86 5.18 -10.91 -6.87
C LEU A 86 4.54 -12.08 -6.15
N PHE A 87 5.37 -13.04 -5.73
CA PHE A 87 4.91 -14.25 -5.07
C PHE A 87 4.47 -14.00 -3.62
N GLU A 88 3.70 -14.93 -3.07
CA GLU A 88 3.12 -14.80 -1.73
C GLU A 88 4.11 -14.32 -0.66
N ASN A 89 3.66 -13.39 0.19
CA ASN A 89 4.40 -12.82 1.32
C ASN A 89 5.75 -12.15 0.97
N VAL A 90 5.97 -11.81 -0.30
CA VAL A 90 7.16 -11.09 -0.76
C VAL A 90 6.98 -9.58 -0.61
N SER A 91 8.03 -8.90 -0.13
CA SER A 91 8.15 -7.44 -0.14
C SER A 91 9.13 -6.99 -1.22
N LEU A 92 8.64 -6.21 -2.18
CA LEU A 92 9.47 -5.52 -3.17
C LEU A 92 9.62 -4.05 -2.79
N ILE A 93 10.85 -3.58 -2.64
CA ILE A 93 11.16 -2.16 -2.50
C ILE A 93 11.54 -1.58 -3.87
N ILE A 94 10.92 -0.47 -4.27
CA ILE A 94 11.22 0.26 -5.49
C ILE A 94 11.88 1.59 -5.13
N SER A 95 13.17 1.67 -5.44
CA SER A 95 14.03 2.85 -5.28
C SER A 95 14.57 3.32 -6.63
N CYS A 96 13.83 3.08 -7.71
CA CYS A 96 14.17 3.48 -9.08
C CYS A 96 12.90 3.83 -9.87
N PRO A 97 12.99 4.60 -10.97
CA PRO A 97 11.88 4.73 -11.90
C PRO A 97 11.53 3.37 -12.52
N LEU A 98 10.35 2.84 -12.18
CA LEU A 98 9.89 1.52 -12.61
C LEU A 98 8.49 1.62 -13.22
N HIS A 99 8.36 1.11 -14.44
CA HIS A 99 7.11 1.07 -15.18
C HIS A 99 6.65 -0.37 -15.41
N PHE A 100 5.43 -0.69 -14.96
CA PHE A 100 4.72 -1.93 -15.28
C PHE A 100 3.77 -1.67 -16.45
N ASN A 101 4.00 -2.33 -17.59
CA ASN A 101 3.43 -1.88 -18.87
C ASN A 101 2.12 -2.59 -19.27
N ASN A 102 1.78 -3.73 -18.66
CA ASN A 102 0.61 -4.51 -19.06
C ASN A 102 -0.05 -5.32 -17.94
N THR A 103 0.72 -6.06 -17.14
CA THR A 103 0.12 -6.85 -16.07
C THR A 103 1.01 -6.88 -14.84
N LEU A 104 0.43 -6.56 -13.68
CA LEU A 104 1.05 -6.72 -12.38
C LEU A 104 0.18 -7.64 -11.53
N ASN A 105 0.73 -8.80 -11.19
CA ASN A 105 0.13 -9.74 -10.24
C ASN A 105 0.81 -9.59 -8.88
N ILE A 106 0.04 -9.35 -7.84
CA ILE A 106 0.49 -9.32 -6.45
C ILE A 106 -0.22 -10.47 -5.72
N GLU A 107 0.52 -11.52 -5.38
CA GLU A 107 -0.04 -12.67 -4.66
C GLU A 107 -0.35 -12.34 -3.20
N SER A 108 -0.98 -13.29 -2.51
CA SER A 108 -1.46 -13.11 -1.14
C SER A 108 -0.34 -12.69 -0.20
N GLY A 109 -0.57 -11.61 0.56
CA GLY A 109 0.42 -11.10 1.53
C GLY A 109 1.60 -10.34 0.93
N ALA A 110 1.79 -10.35 -0.39
CA ALA A 110 2.87 -9.62 -1.04
C ALA A 110 2.62 -8.11 -1.04
N VAL A 111 3.68 -7.30 -1.01
CA VAL A 111 3.61 -5.84 -0.95
C VAL A 111 4.69 -5.17 -1.81
N ILE A 112 4.35 -4.02 -2.38
CA ILE A 112 5.28 -3.12 -3.05
C ILE A 112 5.44 -1.87 -2.19
N ASN A 113 6.68 -1.56 -1.81
CA ASN A 113 7.05 -0.36 -1.08
C ASN A 113 7.83 0.57 -2.02
N VAL A 114 7.31 1.76 -2.27
CA VAL A 114 7.96 2.75 -3.14
C VAL A 114 8.61 3.82 -2.26
N ILE A 115 9.92 3.98 -2.42
CA ILE A 115 10.72 4.88 -1.59
C ILE A 115 11.55 5.84 -2.43
N ASN A 116 11.62 7.09 -1.96
CA ASN A 116 12.38 8.17 -2.51
C ASN A 116 13.59 8.43 -1.60
N ASN A 117 14.67 7.67 -1.79
CA ASN A 117 15.87 7.75 -0.96
C ASN A 117 16.91 8.77 -1.47
N LYS A 118 16.76 9.31 -2.69
CA LYS A 118 17.54 10.44 -3.23
C LYS A 118 16.66 11.25 -4.19
N THR A 119 17.04 12.46 -4.53
CA THR A 119 16.26 13.55 -5.16
C THR A 119 15.31 13.21 -6.33
N ILE A 120 15.39 12.04 -6.98
CA ILE A 120 14.59 11.62 -8.17
C ILE A 120 14.15 10.13 -8.09
N PHE A 121 14.22 9.46 -6.94
CA PHE A 121 13.94 8.02 -6.84
C PHE A 121 12.54 7.68 -6.31
N GLY A 122 12.11 6.43 -6.57
CA GLY A 122 10.78 5.95 -6.19
C GLY A 122 9.66 6.36 -7.16
N LEU A 123 9.93 6.53 -8.45
CA LEU A 123 8.87 6.83 -9.42
C LEU A 123 8.17 5.53 -9.82
N PHE A 124 6.86 5.45 -9.58
CA PHE A 124 6.04 4.30 -9.93
C PHE A 124 5.12 4.65 -11.11
N SER A 125 5.06 3.80 -12.12
CA SER A 125 4.10 3.96 -13.22
C SER A 125 3.50 2.61 -13.57
N GLU A 126 2.19 2.56 -13.78
CA GLU A 126 1.49 1.31 -14.08
C GLU A 126 0.44 1.49 -15.17
N ALA A 127 0.40 0.53 -16.08
CA ALA A 127 -0.51 0.42 -17.20
C ALA A 127 -1.07 -1.00 -17.29
N GLY A 128 -2.25 -1.13 -17.88
CA GLY A 128 -2.94 -2.42 -17.99
C GLY A 128 -3.46 -2.90 -16.64
N ASN A 129 -3.44 -4.22 -16.43
CA ASN A 129 -4.18 -4.88 -15.38
C ASN A 129 -3.36 -5.08 -14.10
N LEU A 130 -3.86 -4.53 -13.00
CA LEU A 130 -3.45 -4.86 -11.64
C LEU A 130 -4.35 -5.96 -11.08
N ASN A 131 -3.76 -7.08 -10.68
CA ASN A 131 -4.44 -8.19 -10.05
C ASN A 131 -3.84 -8.45 -8.66
N ILE A 132 -4.68 -8.46 -7.62
CA ILE A 132 -4.27 -8.72 -6.24
C ILE A 132 -4.97 -9.98 -5.74
N THR A 133 -4.22 -11.01 -5.37
CA THR A 133 -4.80 -12.22 -4.79
C THR A 133 -5.13 -12.01 -3.31
N ASN A 134 -6.32 -12.44 -2.88
CA ASN A 134 -6.83 -12.27 -1.51
C ASN A 134 -6.63 -10.84 -0.97
N PRO A 135 -7.23 -9.83 -1.63
CA PRO A 135 -7.10 -8.46 -1.18
C PRO A 135 -7.97 -8.22 0.07
N GLU A 136 -7.57 -7.26 0.91
CA GLU A 136 -8.20 -7.02 2.20
C GLU A 136 -8.43 -5.51 2.45
N LEU A 137 -9.40 -5.19 3.30
CA LEU A 137 -9.58 -3.84 3.84
C LEU A 137 -8.49 -3.52 4.86
N ASN A 138 -8.09 -2.25 4.90
CA ASN A 138 -7.04 -1.66 5.73
C ASN A 138 -5.67 -2.33 5.54
N LYS A 139 -5.43 -2.94 4.38
CA LYS A 139 -4.16 -3.61 4.02
C LYS A 139 -3.78 -3.36 2.55
N PRO A 140 -3.44 -2.10 2.19
CA PRO A 140 -3.00 -1.75 0.84
C PRO A 140 -1.76 -2.56 0.42
N ARG A 141 -1.68 -2.90 -0.87
CA ARG A 141 -0.59 -3.72 -1.42
C ARG A 141 0.51 -2.90 -2.09
N ILE A 142 0.22 -1.67 -2.50
CA ILE A 142 1.19 -0.75 -3.08
C ILE A 142 1.28 0.47 -2.17
N ILE A 143 2.46 0.72 -1.61
CA ILE A 143 2.66 1.65 -0.49
C ILE A 143 3.74 2.65 -0.88
N LEU A 144 3.35 3.92 -1.06
CA LEU A 144 4.26 5.02 -1.37
C LEU A 144 4.62 5.74 -0.06
N TRP A 145 5.77 5.39 0.52
CA TRP A 145 6.19 5.91 1.83
C TRP A 145 6.63 7.37 1.77
N ASN A 146 7.59 7.67 0.91
CA ASN A 146 8.14 9.02 0.76
C ASN A 146 8.28 9.44 -0.71
N SER A 147 7.64 8.71 -1.63
CA SER A 147 7.55 9.06 -3.04
C SER A 147 6.27 9.82 -3.35
N THR A 148 6.40 10.94 -4.08
CA THR A 148 5.28 11.78 -4.51
C THR A 148 4.84 11.51 -5.95
N TYR A 149 5.37 10.47 -6.61
CA TYR A 149 5.13 10.23 -8.04
C TYR A 149 4.49 8.87 -8.29
N ILE A 150 3.25 8.88 -8.75
CA ILE A 150 2.58 7.74 -9.35
C ILE A 150 1.92 8.14 -10.67
N HIS A 151 2.18 7.36 -11.71
CA HIS A 151 1.58 7.55 -13.04
C HIS A 151 0.72 6.34 -13.40
N LEU A 152 -0.58 6.43 -13.12
CA LEU A 152 -1.58 5.44 -13.52
C LEU A 152 -2.03 5.76 -14.95
N ASN A 153 -1.59 4.97 -15.92
CA ASN A 153 -1.69 5.31 -17.34
C ASN A 153 -3.14 5.34 -17.83
N LYS A 154 -3.44 6.29 -18.72
CA LYS A 154 -4.76 6.43 -19.35
C LYS A 154 -4.64 7.12 -20.70
N ASN A 155 -5.39 6.71 -21.72
CA ASN A 155 -5.44 7.36 -23.03
C ASN A 155 -4.07 7.53 -23.73
N ILE A 156 -3.12 6.63 -23.49
CA ILE A 156 -1.81 6.67 -24.17
C ILE A 156 -1.85 5.74 -25.37
N THR A 157 -1.65 6.29 -26.57
CA THR A 157 -1.63 5.50 -27.81
C THR A 157 -0.62 4.36 -27.74
N GLY A 158 -1.08 3.13 -28.00
CA GLY A 158 -0.23 1.93 -27.98
C GLY A 158 0.07 1.37 -26.59
N ARG A 159 -0.58 1.88 -25.54
CA ARG A 159 -0.48 1.38 -24.16
C ARG A 159 -1.88 1.15 -23.59
N PRO A 160 -2.12 0.04 -22.87
CA PRO A 160 -3.40 -0.16 -22.22
C PRO A 160 -3.60 0.82 -21.06
N ASP A 161 -4.84 1.24 -20.85
CA ASP A 161 -5.22 2.01 -19.69
C ASP A 161 -5.07 1.16 -18.42
N PHE A 162 -4.74 1.81 -17.31
CA PHE A 162 -4.67 1.17 -16.01
C PHE A 162 -6.05 0.69 -15.57
N GLN A 163 -6.13 -0.57 -15.12
CA GLN A 163 -7.32 -1.22 -14.61
C GLN A 163 -7.00 -1.99 -13.34
N ILE A 164 -7.87 -1.87 -12.33
CA ILE A 164 -7.87 -2.76 -11.17
C ILE A 164 -8.88 -3.86 -11.45
N LEU A 165 -8.41 -5.12 -11.47
CA LEU A 165 -9.29 -6.27 -11.68
C LEU A 165 -9.90 -6.72 -10.35
N ASN A 166 -11.15 -7.16 -10.39
CA ASN A 166 -11.74 -7.81 -9.21
C ASN A 166 -11.34 -9.29 -9.19
N PRO A 167 -10.70 -9.80 -8.12
CA PRO A 167 -10.38 -11.21 -8.03
C PRO A 167 -11.63 -12.08 -8.05
N ASN A 168 -11.51 -13.27 -8.65
CA ASN A 168 -12.62 -14.20 -8.77
C ASN A 168 -13.25 -14.49 -7.41
N GLY A 169 -14.56 -14.26 -7.30
CA GLY A 169 -15.33 -14.52 -6.07
C GLY A 169 -15.19 -13.46 -4.97
N ASN A 170 -14.43 -12.37 -5.17
CA ASN A 170 -14.39 -11.29 -4.19
C ASN A 170 -15.65 -10.42 -4.26
N THR A 171 -16.30 -10.25 -3.11
CA THR A 171 -17.54 -9.47 -2.94
C THR A 171 -17.41 -8.33 -1.93
N LYS A 172 -16.17 -7.95 -1.58
CA LYS A 172 -15.87 -6.90 -0.61
C LYS A 172 -14.95 -5.85 -1.22
N CYS A 173 -15.03 -4.62 -0.71
CA CYS A 173 -14.02 -3.62 -1.03
C CYS A 173 -12.65 -4.04 -0.47
N PHE A 174 -11.58 -3.50 -1.04
CA PHE A 174 -10.22 -3.72 -0.58
C PHE A 174 -9.30 -2.55 -0.90
N ASP A 175 -8.22 -2.42 -0.15
CA ASP A 175 -7.25 -1.34 -0.33
C ASP A 175 -6.17 -1.73 -1.32
N VAL A 176 -5.85 -0.81 -2.22
CA VAL A 176 -4.92 -1.03 -3.32
C VAL A 176 -3.66 -0.21 -3.08
N PHE A 177 -3.82 1.11 -3.00
CA PHE A 177 -2.72 2.04 -2.81
C PHE A 177 -2.82 2.76 -1.47
N SER A 178 -1.69 2.91 -0.79
CA SER A 178 -1.47 3.92 0.24
C SER A 178 -0.44 4.92 -0.24
N LEU A 179 -0.79 6.20 -0.14
CA LEU A 179 -0.03 7.33 -0.67
C LEU A 179 0.41 8.22 0.51
N ASN A 180 1.52 8.92 0.39
CA ASN A 180 1.98 9.85 1.44
C ASN A 180 1.47 11.28 1.23
N ASN A 181 1.08 11.64 0.02
CA ASN A 181 0.69 12.98 -0.38
C ASN A 181 -0.63 12.98 -1.16
N GLN A 182 -1.47 13.98 -0.90
CA GLN A 182 -2.77 14.14 -1.57
C GLN A 182 -2.65 14.40 -3.09
N ASN A 183 -1.48 14.83 -3.55
CA ASN A 183 -1.18 15.15 -4.94
C ASN A 183 -0.38 14.03 -5.65
N ASN A 184 -0.24 12.85 -5.05
CA ASN A 184 0.56 11.74 -5.60
C ASN A 184 0.18 11.38 -7.05
N LEU A 185 -1.12 11.47 -7.39
CA LEU A 185 -1.67 11.18 -8.71
C LEU A 185 -1.58 12.36 -9.70
N ASP A 186 -1.26 13.57 -9.22
CA ASP A 186 -1.35 14.81 -10.00
C ASP A 186 0.04 15.21 -10.55
N VAL A 187 0.77 14.23 -11.10
CA VAL A 187 2.17 14.38 -11.54
C VAL A 187 2.34 15.33 -12.73
N TYR A 188 1.33 15.44 -13.61
CA TYR A 188 1.35 16.32 -14.79
C TYR A 188 -0.01 16.96 -15.05
N ILE A 189 -0.31 18.05 -14.35
CA ILE A 189 -1.62 18.75 -14.38
C ILE A 189 -2.13 19.08 -15.81
N THR A 190 -1.24 19.21 -16.80
CA THR A 190 -1.60 19.61 -18.16
C THR A 190 -1.88 18.47 -19.15
N THR A 191 -1.71 17.21 -18.74
CA THR A 191 -1.83 16.04 -19.63
C THR A 191 -3.01 15.16 -19.25
N THR A 192 -3.63 14.52 -20.24
CA THR A 192 -4.76 13.59 -20.05
C THR A 192 -4.34 12.12 -20.05
N ASP A 193 -3.03 11.90 -19.94
CA ASP A 193 -2.36 10.61 -20.14
C ASP A 193 -2.35 9.71 -18.89
N HIS A 194 -3.02 10.16 -17.82
CA HIS A 194 -3.10 9.46 -16.55
C HIS A 194 -4.43 9.70 -15.84
N ILE A 195 -4.68 8.86 -14.83
CA ILE A 195 -5.76 9.04 -13.87
C ILE A 195 -5.29 10.04 -12.80
N SER A 196 -5.95 11.20 -12.74
CA SER A 196 -5.67 12.24 -11.76
C SER A 196 -6.59 12.15 -10.54
N SER A 197 -6.25 12.87 -9.46
CA SER A 197 -7.06 12.87 -8.23
C SER A 197 -8.48 13.42 -8.45
N LEU A 198 -8.65 14.36 -9.38
CA LEU A 198 -9.94 14.95 -9.74
C LEU A 198 -10.91 13.93 -10.36
N MET A 199 -10.40 12.89 -11.00
CA MET A 199 -11.24 11.84 -11.59
C MET A 199 -11.95 10.95 -10.56
N PHE A 200 -11.61 11.11 -9.28
CA PHE A 200 -12.20 10.37 -8.16
C PHE A 200 -13.23 11.18 -7.35
N GLU A 201 -13.69 12.35 -7.82
CA GLU A 201 -14.61 13.25 -7.09
C GLU A 201 -15.77 12.52 -6.37
N TYR A 202 -16.30 11.45 -6.97
CA TYR A 202 -17.17 10.48 -6.30
C TYR A 202 -16.58 9.06 -6.32
N SER A 203 -16.13 8.64 -7.51
CA SER A 203 -15.47 7.36 -7.76
C SER A 203 -14.91 7.36 -9.17
N TYR A 204 -13.83 6.63 -9.40
CA TYR A 204 -13.35 6.30 -10.74
C TYR A 204 -13.89 4.94 -11.18
N ASN A 205 -14.47 4.84 -12.38
CA ASN A 205 -15.01 3.58 -12.89
C ASN A 205 -13.90 2.75 -13.57
N PHE A 206 -13.69 1.55 -13.07
CA PHE A 206 -12.95 0.49 -13.74
C PHE A 206 -13.92 -0.51 -14.37
N THR A 207 -13.42 -1.45 -15.16
CA THR A 207 -14.24 -2.49 -15.78
C THR A 207 -14.99 -3.34 -14.74
N ASP A 208 -14.29 -3.75 -13.68
CA ASP A 208 -14.82 -4.70 -12.69
C ASP A 208 -15.40 -4.04 -11.42
N GLY A 209 -15.38 -2.71 -11.34
CA GLY A 209 -15.80 -2.00 -10.14
C GLY A 209 -15.43 -0.52 -10.13
N LYS A 210 -15.37 0.04 -8.93
CA LYS A 210 -15.12 1.46 -8.70
C LYS A 210 -13.93 1.64 -7.77
N GLY A 211 -13.05 2.56 -8.11
CA GLY A 211 -12.02 3.09 -7.21
C GLY A 211 -12.52 4.33 -6.48
N TYR A 212 -12.16 4.44 -5.21
CA TYR A 212 -12.44 5.58 -4.35
C TYR A 212 -11.13 6.12 -3.80
N LEU A 213 -10.96 7.43 -3.85
CA LEU A 213 -9.77 8.11 -3.35
C LEU A 213 -10.11 8.78 -2.02
N ILE A 214 -9.82 8.09 -0.93
CA ILE A 214 -10.24 8.44 0.44
C ILE A 214 -9.04 8.72 1.34
N SER A 215 -9.28 9.06 2.62
CA SER A 215 -8.24 9.42 3.58
C SER A 215 -7.44 10.65 3.11
N ASN A 216 -8.14 11.74 2.82
CA ASN A 216 -7.58 13.00 2.29
C ASN A 216 -6.79 12.78 0.99
N LYS A 217 -7.39 12.01 0.08
CA LYS A 217 -6.80 11.60 -1.20
C LYS A 217 -5.52 10.77 -1.10
N LYS A 218 -5.30 10.08 0.01
CA LYS A 218 -4.09 9.30 0.23
C LYS A 218 -4.30 7.78 0.16
N MET A 219 -5.52 7.29 -0.06
CA MET A 219 -5.78 5.86 -0.18
C MET A 219 -6.71 5.57 -1.35
N ILE A 220 -6.31 4.63 -2.22
CA ILE A 220 -7.19 4.09 -3.26
C ILE A 220 -7.80 2.79 -2.76
N ARG A 221 -9.11 2.83 -2.52
CA ARG A 221 -9.95 1.68 -2.17
C ARG A 221 -10.76 1.25 -3.39
N PHE A 222 -10.69 -0.02 -3.76
CA PHE A 222 -11.50 -0.58 -4.84
C PHE A 222 -12.71 -1.31 -4.26
N CYS A 223 -13.87 -1.14 -4.88
CA CYS A 223 -15.08 -1.88 -4.57
C CYS A 223 -15.62 -2.54 -5.85
N PRO A 224 -15.90 -3.86 -5.83
CA PRO A 224 -16.48 -4.56 -6.98
C PRO A 224 -17.82 -3.97 -7.41
N ASN A 225 -18.21 -4.23 -8.66
CA ASN A 225 -19.52 -3.84 -9.19
C ASN A 225 -20.67 -4.28 -8.25
N GLY A 226 -21.55 -3.32 -7.90
CA GLY A 226 -22.69 -3.55 -7.00
C GLY A 226 -22.37 -3.47 -5.50
N ILE A 227 -21.10 -3.31 -5.11
CA ILE A 227 -20.69 -3.19 -3.71
C ILE A 227 -20.54 -1.72 -3.32
N GLN A 228 -21.12 -1.34 -2.18
CA GLN A 228 -21.00 0.01 -1.64
C GLN A 228 -19.63 0.22 -0.97
N LEU A 229 -19.15 1.47 -0.99
CA LEU A 229 -17.91 1.86 -0.33
C LEU A 229 -17.99 1.59 1.18
N ASP A 230 -17.05 0.81 1.70
CA ASP A 230 -16.73 0.79 3.12
C ASP A 230 -15.87 2.02 3.44
N THR A 231 -16.35 2.89 4.33
CA THR A 231 -15.66 4.14 4.71
C THR A 231 -14.77 4.01 5.95
N ASN A 232 -14.65 2.83 6.55
CA ASN A 232 -13.80 2.63 7.72
C ASN A 232 -12.32 2.59 7.31
N VAL A 233 -11.53 3.47 7.90
CA VAL A 233 -10.07 3.52 7.71
C VAL A 233 -9.42 3.30 9.07
N ILE A 234 -8.59 2.28 9.18
CA ILE A 234 -7.85 1.97 10.41
C ILE A 234 -6.40 2.41 10.24
N CYS A 235 -5.96 3.28 11.14
CA CYS A 235 -4.58 3.70 11.27
C CYS A 235 -4.02 3.20 12.59
N THR A 236 -2.82 2.61 12.58
CA THR A 236 -2.16 2.14 13.79
C THR A 236 -0.96 3.02 14.09
N LEU A 237 -0.97 3.74 15.22
CA LEU A 237 0.17 4.52 15.68
C LEU A 237 1.27 3.59 16.18
N LYS A 238 2.43 3.64 15.51
CA LYS A 238 3.61 2.81 15.76
C LYS A 238 4.68 3.48 16.62
N LYS A 239 4.53 4.76 16.98
CA LYS A 239 5.47 5.50 17.85
C LYS A 239 4.76 6.08 19.07
N GLU A 240 5.52 6.36 20.13
CA GLU A 240 4.97 6.96 21.37
C GLU A 240 4.35 8.35 21.13
N MET A 241 4.90 9.10 20.17
CA MET A 241 4.46 10.47 19.87
C MET A 241 3.55 10.45 18.65
N TYR A 242 2.36 11.02 18.78
CA TYR A 242 1.45 11.26 17.66
C TYR A 242 1.93 12.46 16.83
N THR A 243 1.84 12.34 15.51
CA THR A 243 2.02 13.42 14.53
C THR A 243 0.97 13.34 13.41
N ASN A 244 0.72 14.47 12.74
CA ASN A 244 -0.04 14.52 11.47
C ASN A 244 0.88 14.58 10.24
N ASP A 245 2.20 14.52 10.44
CA ASP A 245 3.17 14.67 9.36
C ASP A 245 3.18 13.44 8.45
N SER A 246 3.38 13.70 7.16
CA SER A 246 3.56 12.63 6.18
C SER A 246 4.95 12.01 6.36
N PRO A 247 5.09 10.69 6.17
CA PRO A 247 6.37 10.03 6.36
C PRO A 247 7.44 10.55 5.37
N THR A 248 8.64 10.77 5.90
CA THR A 248 9.82 11.16 5.12
C THR A 248 10.73 9.97 4.79
N THR A 249 10.47 8.80 5.39
CA THR A 249 11.19 7.54 5.23
C THR A 249 10.22 6.37 5.21
N MET A 250 10.70 5.17 4.85
CA MET A 250 9.97 3.92 5.08
C MET A 250 9.86 3.69 6.59
N GLU A 251 8.73 3.16 7.06
CA GLU A 251 8.42 3.00 8.50
C GLU A 251 8.14 4.33 9.22
N GLY A 252 7.13 5.03 8.72
CA GLY A 252 6.57 6.22 9.37
C GLY A 252 6.01 5.95 10.77
N ASP A 253 5.41 6.99 11.34
CA ASP A 253 4.82 6.95 12.68
C ASP A 253 3.56 6.07 12.72
N PHE A 254 3.01 5.72 11.55
CA PHE A 254 1.86 4.85 11.36
C PHE A 254 2.20 3.59 10.54
N ASP A 255 1.27 2.63 10.54
CA ASP A 255 1.31 1.42 9.70
C ASP A 255 1.31 1.72 8.19
N TYR A 256 0.68 2.82 7.77
CA TYR A 256 0.64 3.23 6.37
C TYR A 256 0.77 4.75 6.17
N PRO A 257 1.31 5.20 5.02
CA PRO A 257 1.55 6.62 4.74
C PRO A 257 0.29 7.47 4.52
N HIS A 258 -0.88 6.85 4.31
CA HIS A 258 -2.15 7.58 4.22
C HIS A 258 -2.63 8.07 5.59
N CYS A 259 -2.07 7.51 6.67
CA CYS A 259 -2.38 7.87 8.04
C CYS A 259 -1.60 9.10 8.50
N PRO A 260 -2.16 9.89 9.43
CA PRO A 260 -3.49 9.71 10.02
C PRO A 260 -4.63 10.19 9.09
N CYS A 261 -5.80 9.55 9.21
CA CYS A 261 -7.00 9.86 8.42
C CYS A 261 -7.92 10.93 9.03
N ASN A 262 -7.53 11.53 10.16
CA ASN A 262 -8.38 12.39 11.00
C ASN A 262 -8.85 13.68 10.33
N SER A 263 -8.17 14.11 9.26
CA SER A 263 -8.52 15.32 8.49
C SER A 263 -9.62 15.09 7.46
N ASP A 264 -10.00 13.83 7.19
CA ASP A 264 -11.01 13.49 6.20
C ASP A 264 -12.33 13.13 6.88
N SER A 265 -13.28 14.05 6.86
CA SER A 265 -14.60 13.86 7.46
C SER A 265 -15.52 12.92 6.67
N THR A 266 -15.11 12.49 5.46
CA THR A 266 -15.88 11.56 4.63
C THR A 266 -15.65 10.10 5.00
N VAL A 267 -14.65 9.83 5.83
CA VAL A 267 -14.31 8.48 6.31
C VAL A 267 -14.57 8.33 7.81
N ASN A 268 -14.79 7.09 8.24
CA ASN A 268 -14.77 6.73 9.65
C ASN A 268 -13.32 6.40 10.04
N CYS A 269 -12.58 7.42 10.46
CA CYS A 269 -11.19 7.28 10.87
C CYS A 269 -11.11 6.60 12.24
N ARG A 270 -10.37 5.48 12.32
CA ARG A 270 -10.16 4.69 13.53
C ARG A 270 -8.67 4.63 13.86
N LEU A 271 -8.30 5.11 15.04
CA LEU A 271 -6.93 5.09 15.51
C LEU A 271 -6.72 3.94 16.51
N LYS A 272 -5.79 3.05 16.18
CA LYS A 272 -5.26 2.00 17.04
C LYS A 272 -3.86 2.35 17.53
N PHE A 273 -3.43 1.64 18.56
CA PHE A 273 -2.10 1.78 19.14
C PHE A 273 -1.33 0.46 19.00
N SER A 274 -0.13 0.52 18.43
CA SER A 274 0.77 -0.63 18.28
C SER A 274 1.03 -1.34 19.61
N GLU A 275 1.33 -2.63 19.65
CA GLU A 275 1.65 -3.33 20.90
C GLU A 275 3.02 -2.95 21.50
N MET A 276 3.81 -2.11 20.81
CA MET A 276 5.19 -1.79 21.19
C MET A 276 5.34 -0.86 22.41
N PHE A 277 4.32 -0.09 22.76
CA PHE A 277 4.41 0.93 23.83
C PHE A 277 3.17 0.93 24.70
N ASP A 278 3.28 1.27 25.98
CA ASP A 278 2.12 1.39 26.86
C ASP A 278 1.72 2.85 27.12
N LEU A 279 2.52 3.80 26.62
CA LEU A 279 2.30 5.24 26.75
C LEU A 279 2.31 5.89 25.36
N TYR A 280 1.29 6.70 25.10
CA TYR A 280 1.17 7.52 23.91
C TYR A 280 0.89 8.97 24.26
N ASN A 281 1.65 9.87 23.66
CA ASN A 281 1.47 11.30 23.79
C ASN A 281 0.86 11.84 22.50
N MET A 282 -0.32 12.43 22.63
CA MET A 282 -1.11 12.97 21.53
C MET A 282 -0.74 14.41 21.16
N SER A 283 0.31 14.98 21.77
CA SER A 283 0.90 16.28 21.44
C SER A 283 -0.11 17.43 21.28
N ASP A 284 -1.16 17.45 22.09
CA ASP A 284 -2.28 18.40 22.05
C ASP A 284 -2.99 18.49 20.68
N PHE A 285 -2.95 17.41 19.87
CA PHE A 285 -3.66 17.34 18.61
C PHE A 285 -5.18 17.19 18.79
N ASP A 286 -5.92 17.89 17.93
CA ASP A 286 -7.36 17.78 17.77
C ASP A 286 -7.68 16.77 16.67
N ILE A 287 -8.36 15.68 17.06
CA ILE A 287 -8.74 14.57 16.17
C ILE A 287 -10.26 14.30 16.24
N LEU A 288 -11.07 15.36 16.24
CA LEU A 288 -12.54 15.32 16.37
C LEU A 288 -13.31 14.45 15.35
N ASN A 289 -12.68 13.97 14.28
CA ASN A 289 -13.29 13.03 13.33
C ASN A 289 -12.85 11.56 13.54
N THR A 290 -12.11 11.28 14.61
CA THR A 290 -11.46 9.99 14.85
C THR A 290 -12.13 9.23 16.00
N GLU A 291 -12.29 7.93 15.84
CA GLU A 291 -12.59 6.98 16.91
C GLU A 291 -11.27 6.40 17.44
N LEU A 292 -10.99 6.53 18.73
CA LEU A 292 -9.88 5.81 19.37
C LEU A 292 -10.33 4.40 19.72
N LEU A 293 -9.59 3.40 19.26
CA LEU A 293 -9.81 2.00 19.61
C LEU A 293 -8.77 1.56 20.63
N VAL A 294 -9.22 1.28 21.86
CA VAL A 294 -8.38 0.82 22.96
C VAL A 294 -8.68 -0.65 23.22
N ASP A 295 -7.81 -1.51 22.72
CA ASP A 295 -7.92 -2.97 22.81
C ASP A 295 -6.95 -3.61 23.80
N ARG A 296 -6.19 -2.80 24.55
CA ARG A 296 -5.30 -3.22 25.62
C ARG A 296 -5.05 -2.10 26.63
N ASN A 297 -4.37 -2.44 27.72
CA ASN A 297 -4.00 -1.47 28.75
C ASN A 297 -3.00 -0.44 28.22
N ILE A 298 -3.40 0.83 28.17
CA ILE A 298 -2.54 1.92 27.71
C ILE A 298 -2.79 3.20 28.49
N LYS A 299 -1.81 4.10 28.40
CA LYS A 299 -1.91 5.49 28.84
C LYS A 299 -1.85 6.42 27.62
N VAL A 300 -2.79 7.36 27.52
CA VAL A 300 -2.86 8.38 26.49
C VAL A 300 -2.80 9.76 27.15
N THR A 301 -1.81 10.57 26.83
CA THR A 301 -1.63 11.91 27.42
C THR A 301 -1.75 13.02 26.38
N ASN A 302 -2.11 14.23 26.83
CA ASN A 302 -2.18 15.45 26.01
C ASN A 302 -3.08 15.28 24.78
N LEU A 303 -4.20 14.57 24.91
CA LEU A 303 -5.18 14.49 23.82
C LEU A 303 -6.08 15.71 23.87
N LYS A 304 -6.09 16.54 22.82
CA LYS A 304 -6.93 17.74 22.87
C LYS A 304 -8.40 17.38 22.77
N ARG A 305 -8.82 16.77 21.65
CA ARG A 305 -10.22 16.38 21.41
C ARG A 305 -10.29 15.15 20.53
N VAL A 306 -11.34 14.34 20.71
CA VAL A 306 -11.63 13.18 19.85
C VAL A 306 -13.13 12.93 19.77
N LYS A 307 -13.59 12.32 18.67
CA LYS A 307 -15.01 12.03 18.44
C LYS A 307 -15.54 11.03 19.47
N GLN A 308 -14.83 9.92 19.58
CA GLN A 308 -15.25 8.76 20.33
C GLN A 308 -14.03 8.00 20.83
N VAL A 309 -14.15 7.39 22.00
CA VAL A 309 -13.18 6.44 22.55
C VAL A 309 -13.91 5.14 22.81
N THR A 310 -13.55 4.09 22.07
CA THR A 310 -14.09 2.74 22.24
C THR A 310 -13.08 1.91 23.02
N ILE A 311 -13.49 1.38 24.17
CA ILE A 311 -12.67 0.62 25.11
C ILE A 311 -13.18 -0.82 25.13
N ASN A 312 -12.32 -1.76 24.75
CA ASN A 312 -12.67 -3.19 24.75
C ASN A 312 -12.77 -3.75 26.18
N ASP A 313 -13.43 -4.90 26.30
CA ASP A 313 -13.54 -5.62 27.56
C ASP A 313 -12.17 -5.97 28.14
N ASP A 314 -12.07 -5.97 29.47
CA ASP A 314 -10.85 -6.26 30.23
C ASP A 314 -9.66 -5.34 29.92
N THR A 315 -9.92 -4.13 29.40
CA THR A 315 -8.88 -3.12 29.13
C THR A 315 -8.99 -1.90 30.05
N LYS A 316 -7.84 -1.33 30.38
CA LYS A 316 -7.70 -0.10 31.18
C LYS A 316 -7.10 1.02 30.33
N LEU A 317 -7.82 2.13 30.25
CA LEU A 317 -7.33 3.38 29.67
C LEU A 317 -7.04 4.39 30.78
N ASP A 318 -5.80 4.86 30.87
CA ASP A 318 -5.43 6.08 31.63
C ASP A 318 -5.32 7.23 30.63
N ILE A 319 -6.28 8.17 30.63
CA ILE A 319 -6.36 9.22 29.61
C ILE A 319 -6.36 10.63 30.22
N SER A 320 -5.47 11.48 29.70
CA SER A 320 -5.49 12.92 29.93
C SER A 320 -5.94 13.62 28.65
N ALA A 321 -7.18 14.12 28.64
CA ALA A 321 -7.78 14.81 27.51
C ALA A 321 -8.68 16.00 27.90
N HIS A 322 -9.05 16.87 26.95
CA HIS A 322 -10.19 17.77 27.15
C HIS A 322 -11.50 17.04 26.77
N PHE A 323 -12.38 16.83 27.75
CA PHE A 323 -13.60 16.03 27.60
C PHE A 323 -14.82 16.84 27.10
N ASP A 324 -14.66 17.69 26.09
CA ASP A 324 -15.80 18.41 25.51
C ASP A 324 -16.51 17.52 24.47
N ASN A 325 -17.79 17.18 24.67
CA ASN A 325 -18.62 16.39 23.73
C ASN A 325 -18.01 15.04 23.29
N MET A 326 -17.19 14.42 24.15
CA MET A 326 -16.57 13.13 23.88
C MET A 326 -17.54 11.99 24.22
N ILE A 327 -17.57 10.96 23.36
CA ILE A 327 -18.35 9.73 23.57
C ILE A 327 -17.40 8.61 24.01
N PHE A 328 -17.64 8.01 25.17
CA PHE A 328 -16.98 6.77 25.58
C PHE A 328 -17.89 5.59 25.29
N SER A 329 -17.42 4.63 24.51
CA SER A 329 -18.17 3.43 24.13
C SER A 329 -17.51 2.19 24.76
N PHE A 330 -18.33 1.35 25.36
CA PHE A 330 -17.99 0.08 25.97
C PHE A 330 -18.88 -1.02 25.39
N SER A 331 -18.51 -2.29 25.55
CA SER A 331 -19.36 -3.42 25.15
C SER A 331 -20.77 -3.36 25.78
N PHE A 332 -20.86 -2.87 27.02
CA PHE A 332 -22.09 -2.83 27.81
C PHE A 332 -22.84 -1.49 27.74
N GLY A 333 -22.32 -0.46 27.07
CA GLY A 333 -22.99 0.84 27.05
C GLY A 333 -22.14 2.00 26.52
N VAL A 334 -22.74 3.19 26.48
CA VAL A 334 -22.11 4.43 26.02
C VAL A 334 -22.25 5.48 27.12
N LEU A 335 -21.16 6.22 27.39
CA LEU A 335 -21.14 7.39 28.27
C LEU A 335 -20.88 8.63 27.41
N GLU A 336 -21.90 9.48 27.29
CA GLU A 336 -21.78 10.77 26.59
C GLU A 336 -21.56 11.86 27.65
N ASN A 337 -20.58 12.75 27.44
CA ASN A 337 -20.33 13.85 28.36
C ASN A 337 -21.41 14.93 28.18
N GLY A 338 -22.58 14.65 28.75
CA GLY A 338 -23.81 15.42 28.63
C GLY A 338 -25.05 14.51 28.61
N VAL A 339 -25.44 14.00 29.78
CA VAL A 339 -26.66 13.19 30.05
C VAL A 339 -26.54 11.68 29.75
N TYR A 340 -26.77 10.86 30.77
CA TYR A 340 -27.06 9.43 30.64
C TYR A 340 -28.34 9.24 29.80
N GLY A 341 -28.20 8.81 28.55
CA GLY A 341 -29.30 8.26 27.77
C GLY A 341 -29.37 6.74 27.94
N ASN A 342 -30.41 6.23 28.59
CA ASN A 342 -30.67 4.79 28.61
C ASN A 342 -31.08 4.32 27.20
N LYS A 343 -30.52 3.19 26.74
CA LYS A 343 -30.99 2.48 25.54
C LYS A 343 -32.34 1.81 25.77
#